data_AF-A0A6N6PJA6-F1
#
_entry.id   AF-A0A6N6PJA6-F1
#
_cell.length_a   1.000
_cell.length_b   1.000
_cell.length_c   1.000
_cell.angle_alpha   90.00
_cell.angle_beta   90.00
_cell.angle_gamma   90.00
#
_symmetry.space_group_name_H-M   'P 1'
#
loop_
_entity.id
_entity.type
_entity.pdbx_description
1 polymer ?
#
loop_
_entity_poly.entity_id
_entity_poly.type
_entity_poly.pdbx_seq_one_letter_code
_entity_poly.pdbx_strand_id
1 'polypeptide(L)'
;MLPTLAVCLFAGTTVDAETVSSKPNVLIVLVDDAGYGDYSCHGNPIMKTPNVDKLHKESVRLTDFHVAPMCTPTRGQLLTGMDCFRNGASQVATSRMLLRSGIPTAADIFAANGYRTGQFGKWHLGDNYPFRPQDRGFQDVLYFHLALIGQSDDYWANDYFDPWFRGADGVPRQ
;
A
#
# COMPACT_ATOMS: atom_id res chain seq x y z
N MET A 1 71.20 25.65 -20.08
CA MET A 1 70.25 24.76 -19.37
C MET A 1 69.15 25.62 -18.80
N LEU A 2 67.95 25.60 -19.40
CA LEU A 2 66.71 26.10 -18.77
C LEU A 2 65.74 24.92 -18.72
N PRO A 3 65.08 24.63 -17.58
CA PRO A 3 64.12 23.54 -17.50
C PRO A 3 62.75 24.03 -17.97
N THR A 4 62.15 23.30 -18.91
CA THR A 4 60.78 23.51 -19.38
C THR A 4 59.81 22.90 -18.36
N LEU A 5 58.96 23.72 -17.75
CA LEU A 5 57.93 23.27 -16.82
C LEU A 5 56.67 22.87 -17.62
N ALA A 6 56.34 21.59 -17.66
CA ALA A 6 55.10 21.09 -18.25
C ALA A 6 53.96 21.21 -17.23
N VAL A 7 52.94 21.99 -17.55
CA VAL A 7 51.70 22.11 -16.75
C VAL A 7 50.70 21.12 -17.32
N CYS A 8 50.39 20.05 -16.56
CA CYS A 8 49.29 19.15 -16.88
C CYS A 8 47.97 19.77 -16.40
N LEU A 9 47.14 20.24 -17.32
CA LEU A 9 45.74 20.59 -17.05
C LEU A 9 44.97 19.29 -16.80
N PHE A 10 44.56 19.04 -15.55
CA PHE A 10 43.54 18.05 -15.26
C PHE A 10 42.18 18.63 -15.63
N ALA A 11 41.60 18.13 -16.73
CA ALA A 11 40.19 18.34 -17.03
C ALA A 11 39.38 17.60 -15.96
N GLY A 12 38.84 18.35 -14.99
CA GLY A 12 37.93 17.81 -14.00
C GLY A 12 36.66 17.30 -14.68
N THR A 13 36.51 15.98 -14.76
CA THR A 13 35.24 15.34 -15.07
C THR A 13 34.27 15.68 -13.94
N THR A 14 33.29 16.54 -14.21
CA THR A 14 32.15 16.74 -13.31
C THR A 14 31.37 15.43 -13.29
N VAL A 15 31.50 14.69 -12.19
CA VAL A 15 30.60 13.57 -11.91
C VAL A 15 29.26 14.21 -11.61
N ASP A 16 28.30 14.09 -12.54
CA ASP A 16 26.91 14.42 -12.26
C ASP A 16 26.47 13.52 -11.10
N ALA A 17 26.32 14.12 -9.92
CA ALA A 17 25.66 13.47 -8.81
C ALA A 17 24.20 13.28 -9.25
N GLU A 18 23.84 12.04 -9.60
CA GLU A 18 22.45 11.64 -9.73
C GLU A 18 21.74 12.12 -8.46
N THR A 19 20.84 13.09 -8.61
CA THR A 19 20.04 13.59 -7.50
C THR A 19 19.09 12.47 -7.13
N VAL A 20 19.56 11.56 -6.27
CA VAL A 20 18.70 10.62 -5.57
C VAL A 20 17.63 11.50 -4.95
N SER A 21 16.38 11.33 -5.41
CA SER A 21 15.22 11.96 -4.78
C SER A 21 15.38 11.77 -3.27
N SER A 22 15.52 12.87 -2.53
CA SER A 22 15.84 12.82 -1.09
C SER A 22 14.74 12.15 -0.27
N LYS A 23 13.59 11.87 -0.89
CA LYS A 23 12.45 11.16 -0.32
C LYS A 23 12.34 9.76 -0.94
N PRO A 24 12.38 8.68 -0.12
CA PRO A 24 12.18 7.32 -0.60
C PRO A 24 10.72 7.07 -0.99
N ASN A 25 10.49 6.18 -1.95
CA ASN A 25 9.13 5.66 -2.20
C ASN A 25 8.70 4.75 -1.04
N VAL A 26 7.43 4.85 -0.63
CA VAL A 26 6.86 3.99 0.41
C VAL A 26 5.81 3.08 -0.23
N LEU A 27 6.05 1.76 -0.17
CA LEU A 27 5.13 0.75 -0.67
C LEU A 27 4.66 -0.13 0.49
N ILE A 28 3.34 -0.22 0.66
CA ILE A 28 2.71 -1.11 1.65
C ILE A 28 2.00 -2.23 0.89
N VAL A 29 2.48 -3.46 1.04
CA VAL A 29 1.84 -4.65 0.50
C VAL A 29 1.10 -5.33 1.64
N LEU A 30 -0.24 -5.22 1.65
CA LEU A 30 -1.10 -5.85 2.65
C LEU A 30 -1.78 -7.07 2.06
N VAL A 31 -1.42 -8.25 2.56
CA VAL A 31 -2.05 -9.52 2.16
C VAL A 31 -3.27 -9.77 3.06
N ASP A 32 -4.35 -10.29 2.48
CA ASP A 32 -5.61 -10.56 3.17
C ASP A 32 -5.69 -12.04 3.55
N ASP A 33 -6.03 -12.33 4.81
CA ASP A 33 -6.18 -13.66 5.40
C ASP A 33 -5.00 -14.63 5.24
N ALA A 34 -3.79 -14.12 4.98
CA ALA A 34 -2.57 -14.94 4.99
C ALA A 34 -2.12 -15.25 6.42
N GLY A 35 -2.06 -16.54 6.75
CA GLY A 35 -1.53 -17.04 7.99
C GLY A 35 0.01 -17.03 8.03
N TYR A 36 0.57 -17.04 9.23
CA TYR A 36 2.03 -17.08 9.42
C TYR A 36 2.66 -18.31 8.75
N GLY A 37 1.97 -19.45 8.75
CA GLY A 37 2.45 -20.70 8.18
C GLY A 37 2.23 -20.86 6.67
N ASP A 38 1.70 -19.86 5.95
CA ASP A 38 1.33 -20.03 4.53
C ASP A 38 2.51 -19.86 3.56
N TYR A 39 3.64 -19.32 4.03
CA TYR A 39 4.80 -19.02 3.20
C TYR A 39 5.89 -20.10 3.34
N SER A 40 6.58 -20.43 2.24
CA SER A 40 7.69 -21.42 2.28
C SER A 40 8.84 -20.95 3.18
N CYS A 41 9.12 -19.65 3.23
CA CYS A 41 10.10 -19.08 4.15
C CYS A 41 9.79 -19.29 5.64
N HIS A 42 8.54 -19.62 6.00
CA HIS A 42 8.13 -19.97 7.36
C HIS A 42 7.96 -21.49 7.57
N GLY A 43 8.45 -22.30 6.63
CA GLY A 43 8.49 -23.76 6.76
C GLY A 43 7.29 -24.50 6.16
N ASN A 44 6.44 -23.82 5.37
CA ASN A 44 5.37 -24.51 4.64
C ASN A 44 5.98 -25.49 3.62
N PRO A 45 5.69 -26.81 3.69
CA PRO A 45 6.31 -27.79 2.79
C PRO A 45 5.63 -27.89 1.42
N ILE A 46 4.46 -27.27 1.25
CA ILE A 46 3.63 -27.39 0.04
C ILE A 46 3.68 -26.11 -0.79
N MET A 47 3.52 -24.95 -0.13
CA MET A 47 3.47 -23.66 -0.79
C MET A 47 4.83 -23.31 -1.39
N LYS A 48 4.82 -22.70 -2.58
CA LYS A 48 6.03 -22.24 -3.28
C LYS A 48 5.93 -20.73 -3.46
N THR A 49 6.61 -19.97 -2.62
CA THR A 49 6.56 -18.50 -2.63
C THR A 49 7.92 -17.86 -2.92
N PRO A 50 8.57 -18.16 -4.06
CA PRO A 50 9.99 -17.80 -4.30
C PRO A 50 10.28 -16.29 -4.25
N ASN A 51 9.34 -15.45 -4.68
CA ASN A 51 9.49 -13.99 -4.61
C ASN A 51 9.38 -13.46 -3.17
N VAL A 52 8.47 -14.03 -2.38
CA VAL A 52 8.35 -13.72 -0.94
C VAL A 52 9.56 -14.23 -0.19
N ASP A 53 10.06 -15.43 -0.52
CA ASP A 53 11.25 -16.00 0.09
C ASP A 53 12.50 -15.16 -0.18
N LYS A 54 12.60 -14.57 -1.38
CA LYS A 54 13.65 -13.60 -1.72
C LYS A 54 13.52 -12.34 -0.87
N LEU A 55 12.34 -11.72 -0.85
CA LEU A 55 12.08 -10.52 -0.03
C LEU A 55 12.40 -10.78 1.45
N HIS A 56 12.01 -11.94 1.97
CA HIS A 56 12.27 -12.38 3.33
C HIS A 56 13.78 -12.46 3.65
N LYS A 57 14.63 -12.89 2.70
CA LYS A 57 16.10 -12.97 2.87
C LYS A 57 16.79 -11.61 2.83
N GLU A 58 16.22 -10.65 2.10
CA GLU A 58 16.80 -9.34 1.85
C GLU A 58 16.28 -8.25 2.81
N SER A 59 15.32 -8.58 3.70
CA SER A 59 14.61 -7.61 4.53
C SER A 59 14.87 -7.77 6.04
N VAL A 60 14.66 -6.68 6.77
CA VAL A 60 14.42 -6.74 8.22
C VAL A 60 13.05 -7.36 8.46
N ARG A 61 12.95 -8.25 9.46
CA ARG A 61 11.73 -8.98 9.78
C ARG A 61 11.33 -8.72 11.22
N LEU A 62 10.02 -8.60 11.44
CA LEU A 62 9.43 -8.53 12.77
C LEU A 62 8.82 -9.90 13.07
N THR A 63 9.41 -10.62 14.02
CA THR A 63 8.93 -11.96 14.45
C THR A 63 7.80 -11.89 15.48
N ASP A 64 7.55 -10.68 16.00
CA ASP A 64 6.46 -10.38 16.92
C ASP A 64 5.72 -9.14 16.38
N PHE A 65 4.79 -9.39 15.47
CA PHE A 65 4.02 -8.35 14.76
C PHE A 65 2.54 -8.65 14.88
N HIS A 66 1.77 -7.68 15.36
CA HIS A 66 0.36 -7.84 15.65
C HIS A 66 -0.51 -6.88 14.86
N VAL A 67 -1.68 -7.39 14.48
CA VAL A 67 -2.76 -6.63 13.84
C VAL A 67 -4.07 -6.91 14.59
N ALA A 68 -5.10 -6.12 14.32
CA ALA A 68 -6.44 -6.46 14.81
C ALA A 68 -6.95 -7.76 14.15
N PRO A 69 -7.86 -8.50 14.81
CA PRO A 69 -8.23 -9.86 14.39
C PRO A 69 -9.16 -9.91 13.16
N MET A 70 -9.33 -8.81 12.42
CA MET A 70 -10.18 -8.71 11.23
C MET A 70 -9.68 -7.64 10.26
N CYS A 71 -10.02 -7.78 8.98
CA CYS A 71 -9.56 -6.93 7.88
C CYS A 71 -9.88 -5.43 8.09
N THR A 72 -11.13 -5.05 8.38
CA THR A 72 -11.52 -3.64 8.55
C THR A 72 -10.80 -2.95 9.71
N PRO A 73 -10.81 -3.49 10.95
CA PRO A 73 -10.00 -2.96 12.05
C PRO A 73 -8.52 -2.77 11.73
N THR A 74 -7.90 -3.76 11.09
CA THR A 74 -6.48 -3.69 10.72
C THR A 74 -6.21 -2.59 9.71
N ARG A 75 -7.04 -2.47 8.67
CA ARG A 75 -6.90 -1.43 7.64
C ARG A 75 -7.10 -0.03 8.22
N GLY A 76 -8.09 0.14 9.11
CA GLY A 76 -8.31 1.38 9.83
C GLY A 76 -7.10 1.76 10.68
N GLN A 77 -6.60 0.82 11.50
CA GLN A 77 -5.44 1.03 12.36
C GLN A 77 -4.18 1.38 11.56
N LEU A 78 -3.93 0.65 10.46
CA LEU A 78 -2.80 0.89 9.57
C LEU A 78 -2.83 2.31 8.99
N LEU A 79 -3.99 2.75 8.50
CA LEU A 79 -4.11 4.04 7.82
C LEU A 79 -4.19 5.23 8.77
N THR A 80 -4.61 5.06 10.03
CA THR A 80 -4.71 6.19 10.96
C THR A 80 -3.67 6.19 12.07
N GLY A 81 -2.95 5.08 12.27
CA GLY A 81 -2.09 4.90 13.46
C GLY A 81 -2.87 4.92 14.77
N MET A 82 -4.18 4.66 14.74
CA MET A 82 -5.06 4.72 15.90
C MET A 82 -5.81 3.41 16.07
N ASP A 83 -6.03 3.01 17.31
CA ASP A 83 -6.87 1.85 17.64
C ASP A 83 -8.26 1.92 16.97
N CYS A 84 -8.81 0.75 16.59
CA CYS A 84 -10.03 0.65 15.80
C CYS A 84 -11.26 1.19 16.52
N PHE A 85 -11.30 1.12 17.86
CA PHE A 85 -12.40 1.72 18.63
C PHE A 85 -12.33 3.25 18.63
N ARG A 86 -11.14 3.83 18.47
CA ARG A 86 -10.97 5.28 18.35
C ARG A 86 -11.24 5.77 16.93
N ASN A 87 -10.75 5.04 15.92
CA ASN A 87 -10.95 5.43 14.52
C ASN A 87 -12.35 5.07 13.97
N GLY A 88 -13.10 4.20 14.66
CA GLY A 88 -14.48 3.82 14.35
C GLY A 88 -14.64 2.55 13.52
N ALA A 89 -13.63 2.16 12.74
CA ALA A 89 -13.64 0.99 11.86
C ALA A 89 -13.39 -0.30 12.67
N SER A 90 -14.36 -0.72 13.47
CA SER A 90 -14.21 -1.78 14.48
C SER A 90 -14.87 -3.12 14.12
N GLN A 91 -15.68 -3.16 13.07
CA GLN A 91 -16.41 -4.36 12.66
C GLN A 91 -16.44 -4.48 11.13
N VAL A 92 -16.68 -5.70 10.64
CA VAL A 92 -16.81 -6.01 9.22
C VAL A 92 -18.29 -6.14 8.86
N ALA A 93 -18.69 -5.67 7.68
CA ALA A 93 -20.05 -5.80 7.14
C ALA A 93 -21.17 -5.22 8.04
N THR A 94 -20.85 -4.20 8.84
CA THR A 94 -21.82 -3.44 9.63
C THR A 94 -21.54 -1.94 9.52
N SER A 95 -22.41 -1.10 10.08
CA SER A 95 -22.19 0.36 10.12
C SER A 95 -20.88 0.77 10.81
N ARG A 96 -20.29 -0.12 11.61
CA ARG A 96 -18.98 0.09 12.27
C ARG A 96 -17.80 -0.31 11.39
N MET A 97 -18.00 -0.49 10.09
CA MET A 97 -16.91 -0.68 9.13
C MET A 97 -16.33 0.63 8.58
N LEU A 98 -17.07 1.73 8.73
CA LEU A 98 -16.70 3.03 8.15
C LEU A 98 -15.59 3.69 8.98
N LEU A 99 -14.52 4.10 8.32
CA LEU A 99 -13.48 4.91 8.95
C LEU A 99 -14.04 6.32 9.23
N ARG A 100 -13.93 6.83 10.46
CA ARG A 100 -14.41 8.18 10.80
C ARG A 100 -13.79 9.23 9.87
N SER A 101 -14.64 9.97 9.16
CA SER A 101 -14.22 10.91 8.11
C SER A 101 -13.37 12.08 8.62
N GLY A 102 -13.50 12.46 9.90
CA GLY A 102 -12.72 13.54 10.52
C GLY A 102 -11.27 13.16 10.89
N ILE A 103 -10.85 11.92 10.68
CA ILE A 103 -9.48 11.46 11.00
C ILE A 103 -8.67 11.42 9.70
N PRO A 104 -7.54 12.15 9.57
CA PRO A 104 -6.70 12.05 8.38
C PRO A 104 -6.10 10.65 8.26
N THR A 105 -6.01 10.14 7.04
CA THR A 105 -5.29 8.89 6.76
C THR A 105 -3.81 9.17 6.52
N ALA A 106 -3.00 8.11 6.50
CA ALA A 106 -1.63 8.16 6.03
C ALA A 106 -1.56 8.79 4.64
N ALA A 107 -2.51 8.48 3.74
CA ALA A 107 -2.52 9.06 2.40
C ALA A 107 -2.68 10.59 2.42
N ASP A 108 -3.55 11.14 3.28
CA ASP A 108 -3.68 12.60 3.45
C ASP A 108 -2.34 13.21 3.91
N ILE A 109 -1.67 12.56 4.86
CA ILE A 109 -0.40 13.03 5.43
C ILE A 109 0.72 12.97 4.38
N PHE A 110 0.83 11.86 3.64
CA PHE A 110 1.83 11.69 2.58
C PHE A 110 1.59 12.70 1.45
N ALA A 111 0.35 12.90 1.02
CA ALA A 111 -0.03 13.87 -0.01
C ALA A 111 0.35 15.30 0.38
N ALA A 112 0.03 15.72 1.61
CA ALA A 112 0.43 17.02 2.15
C ALA A 112 1.96 17.24 2.19
N ASN A 113 2.75 16.16 2.13
CA ASN A 113 4.21 16.19 2.12
C ASN A 113 4.83 15.95 0.74
N GLY A 114 4.03 16.09 -0.32
CA GLY A 114 4.49 16.04 -1.72
C GLY A 114 4.65 14.63 -2.29
N TYR A 115 4.06 13.62 -1.66
CA TYR A 115 3.95 12.30 -2.26
C TYR A 115 2.72 12.20 -3.15
N ARG A 116 2.84 11.42 -4.22
CA ARG A 116 1.69 10.89 -4.95
C ARG A 116 1.27 9.59 -4.28
N THR A 117 -0.02 9.46 -3.95
CA THR A 117 -0.57 8.33 -3.19
C THR A 117 -1.52 7.52 -4.05
N GLY A 118 -1.42 6.19 -3.92
CA GLY A 118 -2.29 5.26 -4.63
C GLY A 118 -2.81 4.13 -3.75
N GLN A 119 -4.05 3.68 -4.01
CA GLN A 119 -4.66 2.52 -3.37
C GLN A 119 -5.16 1.55 -4.43
N PHE A 120 -4.77 0.28 -4.29
CA PHE A 120 -5.07 -0.77 -5.27
C PHE A 120 -5.60 -2.01 -4.56
N GLY A 121 -6.67 -2.60 -5.08
CA GLY A 121 -7.34 -3.77 -4.51
C GLY A 121 -8.29 -3.42 -3.38
N LYS A 122 -8.38 -4.28 -2.35
CA LYS A 122 -9.38 -4.15 -1.28
C LYS A 122 -9.23 -2.86 -0.46
N TRP A 123 -10.31 -2.12 -0.31
CA TRP A 123 -10.38 -0.92 0.53
C TRP A 123 -10.96 -1.22 1.92
N HIS A 124 -12.23 -1.64 1.94
CA HIS A 124 -12.95 -2.16 3.11
C HIS A 124 -13.06 -1.21 4.32
N LEU A 125 -13.15 0.10 4.05
CA LEU A 125 -13.39 1.17 5.02
C LEU A 125 -14.58 2.08 4.65
N GLY A 126 -15.40 1.63 3.71
CA GLY A 126 -16.61 2.30 3.21
C GLY A 126 -16.57 2.55 1.70
N ASP A 127 -17.70 2.33 1.03
CA ASP A 127 -17.82 2.40 -0.43
C ASP A 127 -18.61 3.63 -0.91
N ASN A 128 -19.23 4.37 0.01
CA ASN A 128 -19.97 5.59 -0.27
C ASN A 128 -19.17 6.84 0.11
N TYR A 129 -19.50 7.98 -0.50
CA TYR A 129 -18.97 9.27 -0.04
C TYR A 129 -19.33 9.51 1.44
N PRO A 130 -18.43 10.06 2.28
CA PRO A 130 -17.04 10.47 1.98
C PRO A 130 -15.99 9.41 2.38
N PHE A 131 -16.31 8.11 2.28
CA PHE A 131 -15.48 7.02 2.82
C PHE A 131 -14.66 6.25 1.78
N ARG A 132 -14.84 6.54 0.48
CA ARG A 132 -14.13 5.86 -0.61
C ARG A 132 -12.64 6.21 -0.61
N PRO A 133 -11.72 5.40 -1.16
CA PRO A 133 -10.28 5.68 -1.13
C PRO A 133 -9.92 7.10 -1.60
N GLN A 134 -10.56 7.57 -2.67
CA GLN A 134 -10.35 8.91 -3.24
C GLN A 134 -10.86 10.06 -2.37
N ASP A 135 -11.83 9.80 -1.49
CA ASP A 135 -12.31 10.79 -0.51
C ASP A 135 -11.42 10.80 0.75
N ARG A 136 -10.50 9.83 0.86
CA ARG A 136 -9.68 9.53 2.04
C ARG A 136 -8.17 9.67 1.77
N GLY A 137 -7.82 10.55 0.83
CA GLY A 137 -6.45 11.00 0.60
C GLY A 137 -5.68 10.31 -0.53
N PHE A 138 -6.26 9.30 -1.19
CA PHE A 138 -5.63 8.62 -2.33
C PHE A 138 -5.94 9.33 -3.64
N GLN A 139 -4.93 9.64 -4.46
CA GLN A 139 -5.16 10.27 -5.77
C GLN A 139 -5.38 9.26 -6.89
N ASP A 140 -4.64 8.15 -6.88
CA ASP A 140 -4.81 7.06 -7.83
C ASP A 140 -5.49 5.88 -7.15
N VAL A 141 -6.62 5.42 -7.68
CA VAL A 141 -7.38 4.33 -7.05
C VAL A 141 -7.81 3.30 -8.09
N LEU A 142 -7.71 2.03 -7.73
CA LEU A 142 -8.28 0.91 -8.47
C LEU A 142 -8.73 -0.15 -7.46
N TYR A 143 -10.02 -0.24 -7.18
CA TYR A 143 -10.53 -1.06 -6.08
C TYR A 143 -11.85 -1.76 -6.41
N PHE A 144 -12.24 -2.73 -5.60
CA PHE A 144 -13.57 -3.34 -5.63
C PHE A 144 -14.33 -3.01 -4.35
N HIS A 145 -15.65 -2.98 -4.42
CA HIS A 145 -16.51 -2.71 -3.26
C HIS A 145 -16.54 -3.88 -2.29
N LEU A 146 -16.95 -3.61 -1.06
CA LEU A 146 -17.09 -4.58 0.02
C LEU A 146 -15.78 -5.35 0.32
N ALA A 147 -15.90 -6.63 0.69
CA ALA A 147 -14.82 -7.42 1.25
C ALA A 147 -14.09 -8.27 0.21
N LEU A 148 -14.77 -8.69 -0.86
CA LEU A 148 -14.27 -9.65 -1.84
C LEU A 148 -14.84 -9.33 -3.23
N ILE A 149 -14.15 -9.78 -4.27
CA ILE A 149 -14.67 -9.77 -5.64
C ILE A 149 -15.87 -10.74 -5.71
N GLY A 150 -16.93 -10.32 -6.39
CA GLY A 150 -18.18 -11.07 -6.56
C GLY A 150 -19.19 -10.89 -5.43
N GLN A 151 -19.01 -9.92 -4.53
CA GLN A 151 -20.01 -9.60 -3.50
C GLN A 151 -21.13 -8.70 -4.01
N SER A 152 -22.12 -8.42 -3.16
CA SER A 152 -23.18 -7.45 -3.47
C SER A 152 -22.58 -6.09 -3.88
N ASP A 153 -23.24 -5.36 -4.78
CA ASP A 153 -22.78 -4.06 -5.30
C ASP A 153 -21.46 -4.09 -6.12
N ASP A 154 -21.05 -5.27 -6.58
CA ASP A 154 -19.95 -5.48 -7.52
C ASP A 154 -20.41 -5.44 -8.99
N TYR A 155 -19.47 -5.52 -9.95
CA TYR A 155 -19.76 -5.67 -11.37
C TYR A 155 -20.42 -7.02 -11.67
N TRP A 156 -21.32 -7.06 -12.65
CA TRP A 156 -22.04 -8.28 -13.00
C TRP A 156 -21.07 -9.35 -13.52
N ALA A 157 -21.12 -10.55 -12.92
CA ALA A 157 -20.22 -11.66 -13.22
C ALA A 157 -18.73 -11.34 -13.01
N ASN A 158 -18.41 -10.48 -12.05
CA ASN A 158 -17.03 -10.25 -11.63
C ASN A 158 -16.44 -11.50 -10.95
N ASP A 159 -15.19 -11.84 -11.26
CA ASP A 159 -14.47 -12.94 -10.62
C ASP A 159 -12.95 -12.67 -10.53
N TYR A 160 -12.21 -13.61 -9.93
CA TYR A 160 -10.77 -13.45 -9.69
C TYR A 160 -9.89 -13.69 -10.93
N PHE A 161 -10.45 -14.22 -12.02
CA PHE A 161 -9.74 -14.54 -13.26
C PHE A 161 -9.95 -13.45 -14.33
N ASP A 162 -11.13 -12.86 -14.39
CA ASP A 162 -11.51 -11.72 -15.23
C ASP A 162 -12.04 -10.56 -14.38
N PRO A 163 -11.21 -9.97 -13.49
CA PRO A 163 -11.67 -9.03 -12.50
C PRO A 163 -12.00 -7.65 -13.09
N TRP A 164 -13.07 -7.06 -12.59
CA TRP A 164 -13.43 -5.66 -12.77
C TRP A 164 -13.15 -4.88 -11.49
N PHE A 165 -12.59 -3.70 -11.66
CA PHE A 165 -12.28 -2.74 -10.59
C PHE A 165 -12.90 -1.38 -10.91
N ARG A 166 -12.89 -0.47 -9.94
CA ARG A 166 -13.38 0.90 -10.07
C ARG A 166 -12.24 1.89 -9.86
N GLY A 167 -12.20 2.91 -10.71
CA GLY A 167 -11.35 4.08 -10.51
C GLY A 167 -12.03 5.16 -9.66
N ALA A 168 -11.35 6.30 -9.50
CA ALA A 168 -11.85 7.43 -8.70
C ALA A 168 -13.17 8.00 -9.25
N ASP A 169 -13.36 7.91 -10.57
CA ASP A 169 -14.55 8.31 -11.31
C ASP A 169 -15.73 7.32 -11.17
N GLY A 170 -15.52 6.20 -10.48
CA GLY A 170 -16.52 5.14 -10.30
C GLY A 170 -16.74 4.25 -11.53
N VAL A 171 -16.05 4.52 -12.64
CA VAL A 171 -16.20 3.77 -13.89
C VAL A 171 -15.52 2.39 -13.75
N PRO A 172 -16.22 1.28 -14.04
CA PRO A 172 -15.63 -0.05 -14.06
C PRO A 172 -14.52 -0.18 -15.11
N ARG A 173 -13.45 -0.91 -14.77
CA ARG A 173 -12.28 -1.20 -15.61
C ARG A 173 -11.86 -2.65 -15.40
N GLN A 174 -11.61 -3.36 -16.49
CA GLN A 174 -11.06 -4.72 -16.50
C GLN A 174 -9.52 -4.67 -16.52
#